data_AF-A0A6P8E8V0-F1
#
_entry.id   AF-A0A6P8E8V0-F1
#
_cell.length_a   1.000
_cell.length_b   1.000
_cell.length_c   1.000
_cell.angle_alpha   90.00
_cell.angle_beta   90.00
_cell.angle_gamma   90.00
#
_symmetry.space_group_name_H-M   'P 1'
#
loop_
_entity.id
_entity.type
_entity.pdbx_description
1 polymer ?
#
loop_
_entity_poly.entity_id
_entity_poly.type
_entity_poly.pdbx_seq_one_letter_code
_entity_poly.pdbx_strand_id
1 'polypeptide(L)'
;MLSCPYLQGDILKALATGKTVISRAFKRFDSHHVRFAMAYPIYKLSFSGNSTVDQRCKAAAGYMGAIFRFDSFAEHVLGQIDVRHTISVSIYDATESPDCLLLYRWGNHENSRSLLHESELKLGDPCRRYRVMCRYQHKAPLPWIPIVFSGLTILIELLLGCILIGSTVHSLKIQELNAQAEAFNTTNSQFLSEASQEIRKPAYSVLETLRLVLRMELTSPQRDYIQVAREGWERLIDSIYEVLEPGKLKPPDVTEQLAL
;
A
#
# COMPACT_ATOMS: atom_id res chain seq x y z
N MET A 1 -51.18 24.53 36.59
CA MET A 1 -50.71 23.63 35.50
C MET A 1 -51.71 23.51 34.35
N LEU A 2 -53.02 23.70 34.58
CA LEU A 2 -54.07 23.79 33.53
C LEU A 2 -54.10 25.13 32.76
N SER A 3 -53.32 26.14 33.16
CA SER A 3 -53.32 27.47 32.51
C SER A 3 -52.59 27.54 31.17
N CYS A 4 -52.15 26.41 30.60
CA CYS A 4 -51.56 26.35 29.27
C CYS A 4 -52.63 25.80 28.30
N PRO A 5 -53.30 26.66 27.51
CA PRO A 5 -54.40 26.24 26.63
C PRO A 5 -53.95 25.17 25.61
N TYR A 6 -52.65 25.12 25.30
CA TYR A 6 -52.04 24.13 24.41
C TYR A 6 -52.16 22.68 24.89
N LEU A 7 -52.32 22.44 26.19
CA LEU A 7 -52.26 21.08 26.76
C LEU A 7 -53.63 20.45 27.00
N GLN A 8 -54.70 21.24 27.00
CA GLN A 8 -56.04 20.76 27.32
C GLN A 8 -56.53 19.74 26.30
N GLY A 9 -56.30 19.99 25.00
CA GLY A 9 -56.67 19.07 23.92
C GLY A 9 -55.94 17.72 24.01
N ASP A 10 -54.64 17.74 24.31
CA ASP A 10 -53.83 16.53 24.43
C ASP A 10 -54.24 15.68 25.65
N ILE A 11 -54.61 16.32 26.77
CA ILE A 11 -55.13 15.62 27.95
C ILE A 11 -56.46 14.94 27.63
N LEU A 12 -57.39 15.65 26.97
CA LEU A 12 -58.68 15.07 26.56
C LEU A 12 -58.48 13.90 25.60
N LYS A 13 -57.53 14.01 24.67
CA LYS A 13 -57.16 12.92 23.76
C LYS A 13 -56.58 11.71 24.50
N ALA A 14 -55.76 11.92 25.53
CA ALA A 14 -55.23 10.83 26.36
C ALA A 14 -56.36 10.11 27.11
N LEU A 15 -57.31 10.85 27.68
CA LEU A 15 -58.49 10.32 28.37
C LEU A 15 -59.43 9.58 27.41
N ALA A 16 -59.60 10.05 26.18
CA ALA A 16 -60.46 9.40 25.19
C ALA A 16 -59.84 8.09 24.66
N THR A 17 -58.52 8.07 24.47
CA THR A 17 -57.80 6.94 23.86
C THR A 17 -57.33 5.89 24.86
N GLY A 18 -57.19 6.24 26.14
CA GLY A 18 -56.59 5.34 27.13
C GLY A 18 -55.09 5.14 26.97
N LYS A 19 -54.45 5.91 26.08
CA LYS A 19 -53.02 5.82 25.79
C LYS A 19 -52.32 7.11 26.21
N THR A 20 -51.02 7.00 26.44
CA THR A 20 -50.19 8.19 26.62
C THR A 20 -50.19 9.04 25.36
N VAL A 21 -50.36 10.35 25.52
CA VAL A 21 -50.23 11.33 24.44
C VAL A 21 -49.05 12.26 24.74
N ILE A 22 -48.29 12.60 23.71
CA ILE A 22 -47.22 13.60 23.77
C ILE A 22 -47.71 14.87 23.09
N SER A 23 -47.52 16.01 23.74
CA SER A 23 -47.94 17.31 23.23
C SER A 23 -47.06 17.77 22.07
N ARG A 24 -47.47 18.86 21.40
CA ARG A 24 -46.59 19.53 20.45
C ARG A 24 -45.41 20.10 21.22
N ALA A 25 -44.25 20.18 20.57
CA ALA A 25 -43.14 20.94 21.10
C ALA A 25 -43.58 22.39 21.31
N PHE A 26 -43.36 22.91 22.52
CA PHE A 26 -43.65 24.30 22.84
C PHE A 26 -42.46 24.93 23.56
N LYS A 27 -42.35 26.24 23.42
CA LYS A 27 -41.40 27.08 24.16
C LYS A 27 -42.21 27.94 25.11
N ARG A 28 -41.82 27.99 26.38
CA ARG A 28 -42.36 29.00 27.31
C ARG A 28 -41.74 30.34 26.93
N PHE A 29 -42.55 31.41 26.91
CA PHE A 29 -42.08 32.79 26.83
C PHE A 29 -40.90 32.95 27.78
N ASP A 30 -39.73 33.30 27.24
CA ASP A 30 -38.45 33.45 27.96
C ASP A 30 -37.55 32.21 28.13
N SER A 31 -37.72 31.16 27.32
CA SER A 31 -36.74 30.05 27.31
C SER A 31 -36.41 29.52 25.93
N HIS A 32 -35.12 29.36 25.65
CA HIS A 32 -34.61 28.78 24.41
C HIS A 32 -34.90 27.26 24.29
N HIS A 33 -35.20 26.60 25.40
CA HIS A 33 -35.39 25.15 25.47
C HIS A 33 -36.73 24.68 24.94
N VAL A 34 -36.69 23.73 24.01
CA VAL A 34 -37.86 23.02 23.51
C VAL A 34 -38.34 22.02 24.57
N ARG A 35 -39.64 22.05 24.87
CA ARG A 35 -40.27 21.16 25.85
C ARG A 35 -41.40 20.38 25.24
N PHE A 36 -41.58 19.19 25.79
CA PHE A 36 -42.74 18.33 25.55
C PHE A 36 -43.46 18.11 26.86
N ALA A 37 -44.76 17.91 26.76
CA ALA A 37 -45.58 17.45 27.85
C ALA A 37 -46.19 16.09 27.47
N MET A 38 -46.18 15.18 28.43
CA MET A 38 -46.75 13.85 28.31
C MET A 38 -47.93 13.77 29.25
N ALA A 39 -49.08 13.31 28.73
CA ALA A 39 -50.29 13.12 29.49
C ALA A 39 -50.62 11.62 29.54
N TYR A 40 -50.69 11.09 30.76
CA TYR A 40 -51.09 9.72 31.04
C TYR A 40 -52.46 9.71 31.73
N PRO A 41 -53.48 9.03 31.19
CA PRO A 41 -54.82 9.02 31.78
C PRO A 41 -54.89 8.11 33.02
N ILE A 42 -55.56 8.56 34.07
CA ILE A 42 -55.80 7.79 35.29
C ILE A 42 -57.30 7.49 35.38
N TYR A 43 -57.65 6.22 35.46
CA TYR A 43 -59.03 5.75 35.59
C TYR A 43 -59.31 5.22 37.01
N LYS A 44 -60.58 5.18 37.40
CA LYS A 44 -61.03 4.54 38.65
C LYS A 44 -60.72 3.04 38.62
N LEU A 45 -60.41 2.46 39.78
CA LEU A 45 -60.04 1.04 39.92
C LEU A 45 -61.13 0.07 39.42
N SER A 46 -62.40 0.50 39.43
CA SER A 46 -63.55 -0.28 38.97
C SER A 46 -63.66 -0.40 37.44
N PHE A 47 -62.69 0.13 36.69
CA PHE A 47 -62.72 0.22 35.24
C PHE A 47 -61.92 -0.89 34.54
N SER A 48 -62.55 -1.59 33.60
CA SER A 48 -61.91 -2.61 32.76
C SER A 48 -61.47 -2.03 31.40
N GLY A 49 -60.27 -2.39 30.94
CA GLY A 49 -59.50 -1.70 29.89
C GLY A 49 -60.06 -1.75 28.45
N ASN A 50 -61.04 -2.60 28.14
CA ASN A 50 -61.59 -2.78 26.78
C ASN A 50 -62.97 -2.14 26.62
N SER A 51 -63.02 -0.82 26.66
CA SER A 51 -64.26 -0.04 26.72
C SER A 51 -64.36 1.02 25.62
N THR A 52 -65.55 1.59 25.46
CA THR A 52 -65.82 2.68 24.50
C THR A 52 -65.28 4.02 25.01
N VAL A 53 -65.12 5.01 24.12
CA VAL A 53 -64.61 6.35 24.48
C VAL A 53 -65.45 7.01 25.58
N ASP A 54 -66.78 6.92 25.51
CA ASP A 54 -67.69 7.49 26.51
C ASP A 54 -67.51 6.85 27.91
N GLN A 55 -67.33 5.54 27.95
CA GLN A 55 -67.05 4.80 29.20
C GLN A 55 -65.69 5.20 29.78
N ARG A 56 -64.65 5.36 28.94
CA ARG A 56 -63.34 5.88 29.37
C ARG A 56 -63.47 7.28 29.99
N CYS A 57 -64.20 8.18 29.33
CA CYS A 57 -64.40 9.53 29.82
C CYS A 57 -65.14 9.57 31.17
N LYS A 58 -66.17 8.73 31.37
CA LYS A 58 -66.91 8.63 32.64
C LYS A 58 -66.09 7.99 33.77
N ALA A 59 -65.17 7.09 33.43
CA ALA A 59 -64.30 6.42 34.38
C ALA A 59 -63.01 7.19 34.71
N ALA A 60 -62.74 8.30 34.01
CA ALA A 60 -61.58 9.15 34.24
C ALA A 60 -61.58 9.69 35.68
N ALA A 61 -60.54 9.35 36.43
CA ALA A 61 -60.27 9.90 37.77
C ALA A 61 -59.38 11.13 37.69
N GLY A 62 -58.52 11.23 36.67
CA GLY A 62 -57.62 12.35 36.45
C GLY A 62 -56.57 12.04 35.40
N TYR A 63 -55.48 12.79 35.42
CA TYR A 63 -54.33 12.56 34.54
C TYR A 63 -53.02 12.81 35.29
N MET A 64 -51.98 12.09 34.91
CA MET A 64 -50.60 12.38 35.30
C MET A 64 -49.93 13.12 34.15
N GLY A 65 -49.41 14.31 34.44
CA GLY A 65 -48.66 15.12 33.48
C GLY A 65 -47.18 15.11 33.80
N ALA A 66 -46.33 14.87 32.81
CA ALA A 66 -44.89 15.08 32.91
C ALA A 66 -44.45 16.12 31.87
N ILE A 67 -43.56 17.03 32.25
CA ILE A 67 -42.95 17.99 31.31
C ILE A 67 -41.46 17.68 31.27
N PHE A 68 -40.93 17.45 30.08
CA PHE A 68 -39.51 17.19 29.90
C PHE A 68 -38.89 18.12 28.85
N ARG A 69 -37.61 18.44 29.06
CA ARG A 69 -36.79 19.22 28.14
C ARG A 69 -36.20 18.28 27.12
N PHE A 70 -36.44 18.56 25.84
CA PHE A 70 -35.93 17.70 24.77
C PHE A 70 -34.42 17.80 24.64
N ASP A 71 -33.85 19.00 24.79
CA ASP A 71 -32.40 19.23 24.71
C ASP A 71 -31.63 18.33 25.68
N SER A 72 -32.05 18.27 26.95
CA SER A 72 -31.39 17.47 27.98
C SER A 72 -31.50 15.97 27.72
N PHE A 73 -32.65 15.53 27.18
CA PHE A 73 -32.82 14.13 26.78
C PHE A 73 -31.92 13.78 25.59
N ALA A 74 -31.92 14.62 24.55
CA ALA A 74 -31.12 14.42 23.35
C ALA A 74 -29.62 14.45 23.66
N GLU A 75 -29.15 15.39 24.49
CA GLU A 75 -27.76 15.46 24.95
C GLU A 75 -27.36 14.23 25.76
N HIS A 76 -28.26 13.70 26.61
CA HIS A 76 -27.95 12.51 27.40
C HIS A 76 -27.80 11.25 26.52
N VAL A 77 -28.64 11.11 25.50
CA VAL A 77 -28.60 9.97 24.57
C VAL A 77 -27.45 10.09 23.57
N LEU A 78 -27.33 11.26 22.93
CA LEU A 78 -26.32 11.50 21.89
C LEU A 78 -24.93 11.79 22.48
N GLY A 79 -24.86 12.30 23.71
CA GLY A 79 -23.61 12.66 24.37
C GLY A 79 -22.74 11.47 24.74
N GLN A 80 -23.30 10.25 24.77
CA GLN A 80 -22.56 8.99 24.96
C GLN A 80 -21.85 8.52 23.68
N ILE A 81 -22.22 9.06 22.52
CA ILE A 81 -21.63 8.69 21.24
C ILE A 81 -20.37 9.54 21.05
N ASP A 82 -19.19 8.90 21.06
CA ASP A 82 -17.87 9.55 20.96
C ASP A 82 -17.53 10.01 19.51
N VAL A 83 -18.54 10.50 18.79
CA VAL A 83 -18.41 10.94 17.38
C VAL A 83 -18.56 12.46 17.32
N ARG A 84 -18.09 13.15 18.38
CA ARG A 84 -18.44 14.55 18.65
C ARG A 84 -18.01 15.55 17.56
N HIS A 85 -17.06 15.16 16.74
CA HIS A 85 -16.46 16.04 15.73
C HIS A 85 -16.73 15.61 14.29
N THR A 86 -17.41 14.48 14.08
CA THR A 86 -17.52 13.87 12.75
C THR A 86 -18.94 13.93 12.19
N ILE A 87 -19.95 13.97 13.05
CA ILE A 87 -21.36 13.99 12.65
C ILE A 87 -22.00 15.26 13.22
N SER A 88 -22.95 15.84 12.49
CA SER A 88 -23.90 16.82 13.00
C SER A 88 -25.29 16.22 12.96
N VAL A 89 -26.10 16.48 13.98
CA VAL A 89 -27.42 15.89 14.15
C VAL A 89 -28.45 17.00 14.32
N SER A 90 -29.55 16.91 13.58
CA SER A 90 -30.70 17.79 13.72
C SER A 90 -31.97 16.95 13.80
N ILE A 91 -32.80 17.24 14.79
CA ILE A 91 -34.06 16.53 15.00
C ILE A 91 -35.21 17.50 14.74
N TYR A 92 -36.16 17.08 13.92
CA TYR A 92 -37.32 17.86 13.52
C TYR A 92 -38.62 17.15 13.89
N ASP A 93 -39.61 17.93 14.30
CA ASP A 93 -41.02 17.49 14.32
C ASP A 93 -41.59 17.65 12.91
N ALA A 94 -41.89 16.54 12.25
CA ALA A 94 -42.41 16.46 10.89
C ALA A 94 -43.90 16.07 10.87
N THR A 95 -44.62 16.36 11.96
CA THR A 95 -46.05 16.05 12.09
C THR A 95 -46.91 16.88 11.15
N GLU A 96 -46.62 18.18 11.00
CA GLU A 96 -47.30 19.10 10.09
C GLU A 96 -46.33 19.50 8.97
N SER A 97 -46.60 19.06 7.74
CA SER A 97 -45.85 19.49 6.55
C SER A 97 -46.50 20.75 5.99
N PRO A 98 -45.77 21.82 5.63
CA PRO A 98 -44.32 21.90 5.40
C PRO A 98 -43.47 22.40 6.59
N ASP A 99 -44.10 22.85 7.67
CA ASP A 99 -43.43 23.53 8.79
C ASP A 99 -42.78 22.56 9.78
N CYS A 100 -41.64 21.98 9.38
CA CYS A 100 -40.80 21.17 10.25
C CYS A 100 -40.22 22.02 11.40
N LEU A 101 -40.66 21.78 12.64
CA LEU A 101 -40.14 22.48 13.80
C LEU A 101 -38.82 21.84 14.26
N LEU A 102 -37.75 22.64 14.32
CA LEU A 102 -36.47 22.19 14.89
C LEU A 102 -36.59 21.96 16.40
N LEU A 103 -36.37 20.71 16.81
CA LEU A 103 -36.45 20.28 18.21
C LEU A 103 -35.08 20.31 18.89
N TYR A 104 -34.06 19.84 18.18
CA TYR A 104 -32.70 19.74 18.70
C TYR A 104 -31.69 19.91 17.57
N ARG A 105 -30.55 20.51 17.91
CA ARG A 105 -29.44 20.73 16.99
C ARG A 105 -28.12 20.52 17.72
N TRP A 106 -27.23 19.77 17.09
CA TRP A 106 -25.91 19.50 17.63
C TRP A 106 -24.85 19.35 16.53
N GLY A 107 -23.66 19.92 16.74
CA GLY A 107 -22.56 19.97 15.78
C GLY A 107 -22.55 21.23 14.90
N ASN A 108 -21.51 21.39 14.08
CA ASN A 108 -21.40 22.48 13.12
C ASN A 108 -22.29 22.21 11.88
N HIS A 109 -23.09 23.18 11.45
CA HIS A 109 -24.01 23.06 10.32
C HIS A 109 -23.62 23.93 9.10
N GLU A 110 -22.41 24.50 9.09
CA GLU A 110 -21.95 25.44 8.06
C GLU A 110 -21.84 24.82 6.65
N ASN A 111 -21.67 23.50 6.53
CA ASN A 111 -21.37 22.87 5.24
C ASN A 111 -22.57 22.13 4.64
N SER A 112 -23.22 22.74 3.64
CA SER A 112 -24.38 22.18 2.93
C SER A 112 -24.07 21.00 2.00
N ARG A 113 -22.79 20.69 1.76
CA ARG A 113 -22.31 19.65 0.83
C ARG A 113 -21.97 18.31 1.49
N SER A 114 -22.48 18.07 2.70
CA SER A 114 -22.28 16.83 3.45
C SER A 114 -23.30 15.76 3.06
N LEU A 115 -22.90 14.48 3.15
CA LEU A 115 -23.81 13.35 2.98
C LEU A 115 -24.87 13.40 4.09
N LEU A 116 -26.13 13.51 3.68
CA LEU A 116 -27.29 13.56 4.57
C LEU A 116 -27.88 12.16 4.71
N HIS A 117 -27.93 11.66 5.93
CA HIS A 117 -28.70 10.48 6.27
C HIS A 117 -29.95 10.89 7.05
N GLU A 118 -31.10 10.44 6.59
CA GLU A 118 -32.40 10.69 7.23
C GLU A 118 -32.91 9.41 7.86
N SER A 119 -33.29 9.50 9.14
CA SER A 119 -33.88 8.39 9.88
C SER A 119 -35.17 8.84 10.58
N GLU A 120 -36.15 7.94 10.65
CA GLU A 120 -37.42 8.19 11.34
C GLU A 120 -37.27 7.88 12.84
N LEU A 121 -37.68 8.81 13.69
CA LEU A 121 -37.73 8.65 15.14
C LEU A 121 -39.19 8.54 15.60
N LYS A 122 -39.50 7.50 16.37
CA LYS A 122 -40.82 7.26 16.96
C LYS A 122 -40.74 7.41 18.48
N LEU A 123 -41.39 8.43 19.02
CA LEU A 123 -41.44 8.68 20.48
C LEU A 123 -42.68 8.08 21.16
N GLY A 124 -43.35 7.13 20.52
CA GLY A 124 -44.48 6.37 21.10
C GLY A 124 -45.87 6.95 20.85
N ASP A 125 -46.00 8.20 20.39
CA ASP A 125 -47.28 8.73 19.89
C ASP A 125 -47.42 8.42 18.39
N PRO A 126 -48.40 7.61 17.95
CA PRO A 126 -48.61 7.31 16.53
C PRO A 126 -49.06 8.52 15.71
N CYS A 127 -49.53 9.58 16.36
CA CYS A 127 -49.98 10.80 15.69
C CYS A 127 -48.84 11.76 15.36
N ARG A 128 -47.61 11.48 15.80
CA ARG A 128 -46.45 12.36 15.60
C ARG A 128 -45.34 11.63 14.86
N ARG A 129 -44.69 12.35 13.95
CA ARG A 129 -43.55 11.83 13.19
C ARG A 129 -42.36 12.74 13.41
N TYR A 130 -41.23 12.15 13.80
CA TYR A 130 -40.00 12.88 14.00
C TYR A 130 -38.96 12.42 12.98
N ARG A 131 -38.20 13.36 12.44
CA ARG A 131 -37.11 13.08 11.50
C ARG A 131 -35.79 13.47 12.13
N VAL A 132 -34.84 12.54 12.08
CA VAL A 132 -33.45 12.76 12.49
C VAL A 132 -32.64 12.91 11.22
N MET A 133 -31.99 14.06 11.09
CA MET A 133 -31.08 14.37 10.01
C MET A 133 -29.65 14.32 10.55
N CYS A 134 -28.89 13.34 10.09
CA CYS A 134 -27.47 13.21 10.41
C CYS A 134 -26.66 13.66 9.19
N ARG A 135 -25.70 14.56 9.38
CA ARG A 135 -24.80 15.03 8.33
C ARG A 135 -23.36 14.76 8.73
N TYR A 136 -22.61 14.14 7.83
CA TYR A 136 -21.21 13.81 8.05
C TYR A 136 -20.32 15.01 7.70
N GLN A 137 -19.53 15.51 8.66
CA GLN A 137 -18.78 16.75 8.53
C GLN A 137 -17.46 16.61 7.76
N HIS A 138 -16.82 15.44 7.88
CA HIS A 138 -15.56 15.21 7.21
C HIS A 138 -15.78 14.65 5.81
N LYS A 139 -15.10 15.18 4.79
CA LYS A 139 -14.99 14.45 3.53
C LYS A 139 -14.38 13.09 3.89
N ALA A 140 -14.97 11.98 3.42
CA ALA A 140 -14.30 10.70 3.52
C ALA A 140 -12.85 10.91 3.05
N PRO A 141 -11.83 10.46 3.80
CA PRO A 141 -10.45 10.64 3.36
C PRO A 141 -10.40 10.10 1.94
N LEU A 142 -10.05 10.97 0.99
CA LEU A 142 -9.98 10.60 -0.42
C LEU A 142 -9.18 9.29 -0.50
N PRO A 143 -9.49 8.39 -1.45
CA PRO A 143 -8.85 7.09 -1.56
C PRO A 143 -7.41 7.21 -2.10
N TRP A 144 -6.58 8.08 -1.51
CA TRP A 144 -5.16 8.22 -1.82
C TRP A 144 -4.41 6.91 -1.55
N ILE A 145 -4.85 6.15 -0.55
CA ILE A 145 -4.23 4.86 -0.19
C ILE A 145 -4.25 3.88 -1.38
N PRO A 146 -5.39 3.48 -1.96
CA PRO A 146 -5.40 2.58 -3.11
C PRO A 146 -4.75 3.17 -4.37
N ILE A 147 -4.79 4.51 -4.56
CA ILE A 147 -4.10 5.16 -5.68
C ILE A 147 -2.58 4.97 -5.56
N VAL A 148 -2.01 5.20 -4.38
CA VAL A 148 -0.58 5.03 -4.12
C VAL A 148 -0.16 3.56 -4.26
N PHE A 149 -0.94 2.63 -3.71
CA PHE A 149 -0.67 1.20 -3.84
C PHE A 149 -0.73 0.72 -5.30
N SER A 150 -1.69 1.22 -6.09
CA SER A 150 -1.76 0.92 -7.53
C SER A 150 -0.57 1.49 -8.30
N GLY A 151 -0.08 2.68 -7.94
CA GLY A 151 1.12 3.24 -8.58
C GLY A 151 2.39 2.45 -8.25
N LEU A 152 2.55 2.03 -6.99
CA LEU A 152 3.72 1.27 -6.54
C LEU A 152 3.81 -0.11 -7.21
N THR A 153 2.68 -0.81 -7.36
CA THR A 153 2.63 -2.13 -8.01
C THR A 153 3.07 -2.05 -9.48
N ILE A 154 2.58 -1.06 -10.23
CA ILE A 154 2.99 -0.81 -11.62
C ILE A 154 4.48 -0.49 -11.71
N LEU A 155 5.01 0.33 -10.79
CA LEU A 155 6.43 0.68 -10.77
C LEU A 155 7.31 -0.55 -10.52
N ILE A 156 6.94 -1.42 -9.58
CA ILE A 156 7.68 -2.66 -9.27
C ILE A 156 7.68 -3.60 -10.49
N GLU A 157 6.53 -3.78 -11.14
CA GLU A 157 6.40 -4.63 -12.31
C GLU A 157 7.22 -4.12 -13.50
N LEU A 158 7.24 -2.80 -13.72
CA LEU A 158 8.09 -2.15 -14.73
C LEU A 158 9.58 -2.35 -14.45
N LEU A 159 10.01 -2.16 -13.19
CA LEU A 159 11.41 -2.33 -12.80
C LEU A 159 11.89 -3.77 -12.97
N LEU A 160 11.08 -4.75 -12.57
CA LEU A 160 11.37 -6.17 -12.79
C LEU A 160 11.50 -6.49 -14.28
N GLY A 161 10.58 -5.98 -15.11
CA GLY A 161 10.66 -6.11 -16.56
C GLY A 161 11.96 -5.54 -17.14
N CYS A 162 12.34 -4.32 -16.74
CA CYS A 162 13.58 -3.68 -17.20
C CYS A 162 14.83 -4.49 -16.83
N ILE A 163 14.90 -5.04 -15.62
CA ILE A 163 16.04 -5.85 -15.16
C ILE A 163 16.15 -7.15 -15.96
N LEU A 164 15.02 -7.83 -16.22
CA LEU A 164 15.01 -9.06 -17.01
C LEU A 164 15.46 -8.81 -18.45
N ILE A 165 14.95 -7.75 -19.10
CA ILE A 165 15.34 -7.37 -20.46
C ILE A 165 16.83 -7.02 -20.49
N GLY A 166 17.30 -6.18 -19.56
CA GLY A 166 18.72 -5.80 -19.47
C GLY A 166 19.64 -7.00 -19.28
N SER A 167 19.27 -7.96 -18.43
CA SER A 167 20.05 -9.18 -18.22
C SER A 167 20.16 -10.03 -19.48
N THR A 168 19.08 -10.19 -20.25
CA THR A 168 19.12 -11.00 -21.49
C THR A 168 20.06 -10.41 -22.53
N VAL A 169 20.02 -9.07 -22.70
CA VAL A 169 20.89 -8.36 -23.64
C VAL A 169 22.35 -8.40 -23.20
N HIS A 170 22.60 -8.25 -21.90
CA HIS A 170 23.95 -8.29 -21.35
C HIS A 170 24.61 -9.67 -21.53
N SER A 171 23.86 -10.75 -21.27
CA SER A 171 24.35 -12.12 -21.50
C SER A 171 24.70 -12.37 -22.96
N LEU A 172 23.88 -11.91 -23.90
CA LEU A 172 24.18 -12.04 -25.34
C LEU A 172 25.44 -11.25 -25.74
N LYS A 173 25.61 -10.04 -25.20
CA LYS A 173 26.77 -9.21 -25.51
C LYS A 173 28.07 -9.80 -24.97
N ILE A 174 28.03 -10.38 -23.77
CA ILE A 174 29.18 -11.10 -23.19
C ILE A 174 29.52 -12.31 -24.04
N GLN A 175 28.52 -13.09 -24.46
CA GLN A 175 28.76 -14.29 -25.26
C GLN A 175 29.42 -13.97 -26.60
N GLU A 176 29.00 -12.90 -27.28
CA GLU A 176 29.61 -12.46 -28.53
C GLU A 176 31.07 -12.02 -28.33
N LEU A 177 31.34 -11.23 -27.29
CA LEU A 177 32.71 -10.79 -26.99
C LEU A 177 33.61 -11.97 -26.59
N ASN A 178 33.08 -12.93 -25.83
CA ASN A 178 33.81 -14.13 -25.44
C ASN A 178 34.10 -15.01 -26.66
N ALA A 179 33.14 -15.22 -27.57
CA ALA A 179 33.35 -15.98 -28.79
C ALA A 179 34.44 -15.37 -29.69
N GLN A 180 34.47 -14.04 -29.82
CA GLN A 180 35.52 -13.35 -30.58
C GLN A 180 36.90 -13.48 -29.89
N ALA A 181 36.94 -13.35 -28.56
CA ALA A 181 38.17 -13.54 -27.79
C ALA A 181 38.69 -14.98 -27.87
N GLU A 182 37.81 -15.98 -27.79
CA GLU A 182 38.16 -17.40 -27.93
C GLU A 182 38.67 -17.72 -29.34
N ALA A 183 38.03 -17.20 -30.40
CA ALA A 183 38.50 -17.37 -31.77
C ALA A 183 39.88 -16.74 -32.01
N PHE A 184 40.13 -15.55 -31.44
CA PHE A 184 41.43 -14.90 -31.51
C PHE A 184 42.49 -15.69 -30.72
N ASN A 185 42.18 -16.10 -29.49
CA ASN A 185 43.11 -16.82 -28.63
C ASN A 185 43.47 -18.20 -29.20
N THR A 186 42.49 -18.92 -29.75
CA THR A 186 42.73 -20.21 -30.43
C THR A 186 43.65 -20.02 -31.63
N THR A 187 43.36 -19.06 -32.50
CA THR A 187 44.21 -18.76 -33.67
C THR A 187 45.62 -18.35 -33.26
N ASN A 188 45.76 -17.48 -32.25
CA ASN A 188 47.06 -17.03 -31.76
C ASN A 188 47.86 -18.18 -31.12
N SER A 189 47.21 -19.05 -30.35
CA SER A 189 47.86 -20.23 -29.76
C SER A 189 48.31 -21.24 -30.81
N GLN A 190 47.53 -21.44 -31.87
CA GLN A 190 47.89 -22.29 -33.00
C GLN A 190 49.09 -21.69 -33.75
N PHE A 191 49.05 -20.40 -34.06
CA PHE A 191 50.16 -19.70 -34.71
C PHE A 191 51.46 -19.79 -33.91
N LEU A 192 51.41 -19.56 -32.59
CA LEU A 192 52.60 -19.66 -31.74
C LEU A 192 53.14 -21.10 -31.67
N SER A 193 52.26 -22.10 -31.64
CA SER A 193 52.67 -23.52 -31.65
C SER A 193 53.34 -23.89 -32.98
N GLU A 194 52.77 -23.48 -34.11
CA GLU A 194 53.33 -23.72 -35.44
C GLU A 194 54.67 -23.00 -35.61
N ALA A 195 54.73 -21.71 -35.27
CA ALA A 195 55.96 -20.92 -35.31
C ALA A 195 57.06 -21.48 -34.41
N SER A 196 56.71 -21.94 -33.19
CA SER A 196 57.66 -22.60 -32.28
C SER A 196 58.26 -23.87 -32.89
N GLN A 197 57.43 -24.70 -33.52
CA GLN A 197 57.89 -25.92 -34.16
C GLN A 197 58.78 -25.64 -35.39
N GLU A 198 58.48 -24.59 -36.15
CA GLU A 198 59.28 -24.19 -37.31
C GLU A 198 60.60 -23.53 -36.93
N ILE A 199 60.65 -22.72 -35.87
CA ILE A 199 61.89 -22.08 -35.37
C ILE A 199 62.81 -23.09 -34.68
N ARG A 200 62.23 -24.12 -34.03
CA ARG A 200 63.00 -25.16 -33.34
C ARG A 200 63.97 -25.90 -34.25
N LYS A 201 63.51 -26.28 -35.45
CA LYS A 201 64.29 -27.06 -36.41
C LYS A 201 65.60 -26.37 -36.84
N PRO A 202 65.60 -25.13 -37.35
CA PRO A 202 66.84 -24.44 -37.70
C PRO A 202 67.67 -24.08 -36.47
N ALA A 203 67.05 -23.79 -35.32
CA ALA A 203 67.77 -23.48 -34.08
C ALA A 203 68.72 -24.61 -33.64
N TYR A 204 68.19 -25.82 -33.54
CA TYR A 204 68.99 -27.00 -33.21
C TYR A 204 69.95 -27.41 -34.32
N SER A 205 69.59 -27.19 -35.59
CA SER A 205 70.50 -27.42 -36.72
C SER A 205 71.76 -26.56 -36.62
N VAL A 206 71.63 -25.26 -36.37
CA VAL A 206 72.78 -24.35 -36.18
C VAL A 206 73.61 -24.76 -34.96
N LEU A 207 72.98 -25.14 -33.85
CA LEU A 207 73.69 -25.60 -32.65
C LEU A 207 74.52 -26.86 -32.93
N GLU A 208 73.97 -27.80 -33.68
CA GLU A 208 74.67 -29.03 -34.05
C GLU A 208 75.83 -28.74 -35.01
N THR A 209 75.66 -27.82 -35.98
CA THR A 209 76.78 -27.40 -36.83
C THR A 209 77.92 -26.77 -36.02
N LEU A 210 77.63 -25.94 -35.02
CA LEU A 210 78.65 -25.36 -34.15
C LEU A 210 79.38 -26.46 -33.35
N ARG A 211 78.66 -27.49 -32.87
CA ARG A 211 79.27 -28.65 -32.19
C ARG A 211 80.14 -29.50 -33.12
N LEU A 212 79.70 -29.71 -34.35
CA LEU A 212 80.48 -30.44 -35.37
C LEU A 212 81.76 -29.70 -35.72
N VAL A 213 81.70 -28.38 -35.91
CA VAL A 213 82.89 -27.56 -36.21
C VAL A 213 83.87 -27.57 -35.03
N LEU A 214 83.39 -27.54 -33.76
CA LEU A 214 84.26 -27.65 -32.58
C LEU A 214 85.01 -28.99 -32.46
N ARG A 215 84.54 -30.05 -33.14
CA ARG A 215 85.19 -31.36 -33.22
C ARG A 215 86.26 -31.46 -34.32
N MET A 216 86.37 -30.45 -35.18
CA MET A 216 87.39 -30.39 -36.23
C MET A 216 88.74 -29.88 -35.70
N GLU A 217 89.81 -30.04 -36.49
CA GLU A 217 91.12 -29.46 -36.20
C GLU A 217 91.09 -27.94 -36.40
N LEU A 218 90.89 -27.21 -35.29
CA LEU A 218 90.83 -25.75 -35.26
C LEU A 218 92.08 -25.18 -34.59
N THR A 219 92.54 -24.02 -35.05
CA THR A 219 93.57 -23.25 -34.33
C THR A 219 93.03 -22.70 -33.00
N SER A 220 93.89 -22.51 -32.00
CA SER A 220 93.51 -22.03 -30.65
C SER A 220 92.52 -20.85 -30.65
N PRO A 221 92.78 -19.73 -31.37
CA PRO A 221 91.84 -18.62 -31.41
C PRO A 221 90.50 -18.93 -32.11
N GLN A 222 90.48 -19.80 -33.14
CA GLN A 222 89.25 -20.19 -33.83
C GLN A 222 88.32 -21.02 -32.93
N ARG A 223 88.90 -21.90 -32.10
CA ARG A 223 88.15 -22.69 -31.12
C ARG A 223 87.45 -21.79 -30.09
N ASP A 224 88.15 -20.79 -29.57
CA ASP A 224 87.57 -19.84 -28.60
C ASP A 224 86.42 -19.02 -29.21
N TYR A 225 86.56 -18.55 -30.46
CA TYR A 225 85.47 -17.83 -31.14
C TYR A 225 84.22 -18.70 -31.34
N ILE A 226 84.38 -19.96 -31.75
CA ILE A 226 83.25 -20.87 -31.96
C ILE A 226 82.63 -21.29 -30.62
N GLN A 227 83.43 -21.43 -29.56
CA GLN A 227 82.94 -21.71 -28.21
C GLN A 227 82.06 -20.57 -27.68
N VAL A 228 82.50 -19.32 -27.83
CA VAL A 228 81.70 -18.14 -27.45
C VAL A 228 80.42 -18.05 -28.30
N ALA A 229 80.51 -18.32 -29.61
CA ALA A 229 79.35 -18.34 -30.50
C ALA A 229 78.32 -19.41 -30.11
N ARG A 230 78.79 -20.60 -29.69
CA ARG A 230 77.94 -21.68 -29.20
C ARG A 230 77.22 -21.30 -27.91
N GLU A 231 77.94 -20.81 -26.91
CA GLU A 231 77.34 -20.38 -25.65
C GLU A 231 76.35 -19.23 -25.84
N GLY A 232 76.65 -18.30 -26.75
CA GLY A 232 75.72 -17.25 -27.15
C GLY A 232 74.47 -17.78 -27.86
N TRP A 233 74.62 -18.77 -28.73
CA TRP A 233 73.52 -19.42 -29.43
C TRP A 233 72.63 -20.24 -28.49
N GLU A 234 73.20 -20.98 -27.54
CA GLU A 234 72.46 -21.71 -26.51
C GLU A 234 71.60 -20.73 -25.66
N ARG A 235 72.16 -19.60 -25.22
CA ARG A 235 71.39 -18.56 -24.50
C ARG A 235 70.29 -17.91 -25.35
N LEU A 236 70.53 -17.70 -26.64
CA LEU A 236 69.55 -17.11 -27.54
C LEU A 236 68.35 -18.05 -27.75
N ILE A 237 68.63 -19.34 -27.92
CA ILE A 237 67.60 -20.38 -28.04
C ILE A 237 66.71 -20.41 -26.80
N ASP A 238 67.31 -20.40 -25.60
CA ASP A 238 66.55 -20.41 -24.34
C ASP A 238 65.64 -19.18 -24.21
N SER A 239 66.14 -17.98 -24.56
CA SER A 239 65.36 -16.74 -24.51
C SER A 239 64.19 -16.72 -25.51
N ILE A 240 64.39 -17.28 -26.71
CA ILE A 240 63.34 -17.39 -27.72
C ILE A 240 62.24 -18.33 -27.24
N TYR A 241 62.58 -19.47 -26.65
CA TYR A 241 61.58 -20.42 -26.15
C TYR A 241 60.79 -19.89 -24.95
N GLU A 242 61.39 -19.09 -24.07
CA GLU A 242 60.69 -18.43 -22.98
C GLU A 242 59.55 -17.52 -23.47
N VAL A 243 59.76 -16.84 -24.60
CA VAL A 243 58.78 -15.93 -25.20
C VAL A 243 57.72 -16.67 -26.03
N LEU A 244 58.08 -17.75 -26.72
CA LEU A 244 57.15 -18.51 -27.58
C LEU A 244 56.27 -19.52 -26.83
N GLU A 245 56.68 -20.00 -25.65
CA GLU A 245 55.88 -20.92 -24.81
C GLU A 245 55.58 -20.33 -23.42
N PRO A 246 54.80 -19.23 -23.32
CA PRO A 246 54.48 -18.62 -22.04
C PRO A 246 53.72 -19.62 -21.15
N GLY A 247 54.37 -20.05 -20.05
CA GLY A 247 53.78 -20.95 -19.05
C GLY A 247 54.21 -22.42 -19.13
N LYS A 248 55.00 -22.85 -20.13
CA LYS A 248 55.67 -24.15 -20.09
C LYS A 248 57.10 -23.97 -19.56
N LEU A 249 57.30 -24.33 -18.29
CA LEU A 249 58.62 -24.35 -17.69
C LEU A 249 59.45 -25.51 -18.25
N LYS A 250 60.48 -25.11 -19.00
CA LYS A 250 61.69 -25.85 -19.39
C LYS A 250 61.60 -26.61 -20.73
N PRO A 251 62.51 -26.33 -21.69
CA PRO A 251 62.64 -27.14 -22.89
C PRO A 251 63.06 -28.58 -22.52
N PRO A 252 62.58 -29.60 -23.24
CA PRO A 252 63.05 -30.98 -23.05
C PRO A 252 64.56 -31.06 -23.28
N ASP A 253 65.22 -31.88 -22.47
CA ASP A 253 66.66 -32.06 -22.44
C ASP A 253 67.18 -32.50 -23.82
N VAL A 254 68.33 -31.96 -24.22
CA VAL A 254 68.89 -32.01 -25.59
C VAL A 254 69.33 -33.43 -25.99
N THR A 255 69.19 -34.41 -25.10
CA THR A 255 69.48 -35.83 -25.31
C THR A 255 68.28 -36.64 -25.81
N GLU A 256 67.04 -36.12 -25.74
CA GLU A 256 65.84 -36.94 -25.99
C GLU A 256 65.25 -36.81 -27.41
N GLN A 257 65.67 -35.83 -28.22
CA GLN A 257 65.20 -35.68 -29.61
C GLN A 257 66.11 -36.30 -30.69
N LEU A 258 67.19 -36.99 -30.29
CA LEU A 258 68.10 -37.71 -31.20
C LEU A 258 67.85 -39.23 -31.23
N ALA A 259 66.72 -39.69 -30.69
CA ALA A 259 66.26 -41.08 -30.80
C ALA A 259 65.00 -41.19 -31.69
N LEU A 260 65.11 -40.72 -32.93
CA LEU A 260 64.28 -41.13 -34.07
C LEU A 260 65.09 -41.00 -35.36
#